data_AF-A0A376TV93-F1
#
_entry.id   AF-A0A376TV93-F1
#
_cell.length_a   1.000
_cell.length_b   1.000
_cell.length_c   1.000
_cell.angle_alpha   90.00
_cell.angle_beta   90.00
_cell.angle_gamma   90.00
#
_symmetry.space_group_name_H-M   'P 1'
#
loop_
_entity.id
_entity.type
_entity.pdbx_description
1 polymer ?
#
loop_
_entity_poly.entity_id
_entity_poly.type
_entity_poly.pdbx_seq_one_letter_code
_entity_poly.pdbx_strand_id
1 'polypeptide(L)'
;MSTFKPLKTLTSRRQVLKAGLAALTLSGMSQAIAKDELLKTSNGHSKPKAKKSGGKRVVVLDPGHGGIDTGAIGRNGSKEKHVVLAIAKNVRSILRNHGIDARLTRSGDTFIPLYDRVEIAHKHGADLFMSIHADGFTNPKAAGASVFALSNRGASSAMAKYLSERENRADEVAGKKATDKDHLLQQVLFDLVQTDTIKNSLTLGSHILKKIKPVQ
;
A
#
# COMPACT_ATOMS: atom_id res chain seq x y z
N MET A 1 10.56 -63.90 32.03
CA MET A 1 10.79 -63.25 30.72
C MET A 1 9.50 -63.27 29.93
N SER A 2 8.79 -62.14 29.84
CA SER A 2 7.64 -62.00 28.94
C SER A 2 7.59 -60.56 28.40
N THR A 3 7.40 -60.49 27.10
CA THR A 3 7.72 -59.42 26.14
C THR A 3 6.91 -58.14 26.32
N PHE A 4 7.60 -57.00 26.47
CA PHE A 4 6.99 -55.68 26.21
C PHE A 4 6.67 -55.56 24.72
N LYS A 5 5.38 -55.35 24.39
CA LYS A 5 4.94 -54.95 23.05
C LYS A 5 5.04 -53.42 22.94
N PRO A 6 5.73 -52.85 21.95
CA PRO A 6 5.76 -51.40 21.79
C PRO A 6 4.40 -50.90 21.26
N LEU A 7 3.91 -49.77 21.77
CA LEU A 7 2.79 -49.08 21.13
C LEU A 7 3.22 -48.61 19.74
N LYS A 8 2.41 -48.93 18.72
CA LYS A 8 2.61 -48.46 17.35
C LYS A 8 2.54 -46.94 17.33
N THR A 9 3.61 -46.29 16.90
CA THR A 9 3.64 -44.86 16.59
C THR A 9 2.65 -44.56 15.46
N LEU A 10 1.66 -43.71 15.72
CA LEU A 10 0.67 -43.27 14.74
C LEU A 10 1.32 -42.28 13.76
N THR A 11 1.80 -42.78 12.62
CA THR A 11 2.53 -41.99 11.60
C THR A 11 1.64 -41.35 10.53
N SER A 12 0.33 -41.18 10.76
CA SER A 12 -0.57 -40.57 9.78
C SER A 12 -1.56 -39.59 10.40
N ARG A 13 -1.55 -38.35 9.88
CA ARG A 13 -2.44 -37.22 10.28
C ARG A 13 -3.94 -37.55 10.26
N ARG A 14 -4.37 -38.61 9.58
CA ARG A 14 -5.77 -39.06 9.56
C ARG A 14 -6.23 -39.78 10.83
N GLN A 15 -5.32 -40.36 11.62
CA GLN A 15 -5.71 -41.06 12.86
C GLN A 15 -5.90 -40.11 14.06
N VAL A 16 -5.24 -38.95 14.07
CA VAL A 16 -5.43 -37.93 15.11
C VAL A 16 -6.83 -37.30 15.04
N LEU A 17 -7.34 -37.08 13.82
CA LEU A 17 -8.69 -36.53 13.59
C LEU A 17 -9.83 -37.46 14.06
N LYS A 18 -9.60 -38.78 14.10
CA LYS A 18 -10.63 -39.74 14.57
C LYS A 18 -10.67 -39.91 16.09
N ALA A 19 -9.60 -39.54 16.81
CA ALA A 19 -9.59 -39.58 18.28
C ALA A 19 -10.23 -38.33 18.91
N GLY A 20 -10.33 -37.21 18.18
CA GLY A 20 -10.90 -35.96 18.67
C GLY A 20 -12.43 -35.89 18.70
N LEU A 21 -13.15 -36.88 18.14
CA LEU A 21 -14.61 -36.81 17.97
C LEU A 21 -15.41 -37.72 18.92
N ALA A 22 -14.78 -38.28 19.96
CA ALA A 22 -15.43 -39.23 20.87
C ALA A 22 -15.28 -38.86 22.36
N ALA A 23 -15.30 -37.56 22.69
CA ALA A 23 -15.19 -37.09 24.08
C ALA A 23 -16.20 -35.97 24.44
N LEU A 24 -17.37 -35.93 23.79
CA LEU A 24 -18.42 -34.96 24.13
C LEU A 24 -19.82 -35.57 24.13
N THR A 25 -20.00 -36.60 24.95
CA THR A 25 -21.33 -37.07 25.36
C THR A 25 -21.22 -37.47 26.83
N LEU A 26 -21.61 -36.60 27.77
CA LEU A 26 -22.16 -36.90 29.12
C LEU A 26 -21.94 -35.72 30.08
N SER A 27 -22.81 -34.71 29.97
CA SER A 27 -23.29 -33.75 30.99
C SER A 27 -23.89 -32.58 30.19
N GLY A 28 -25.20 -32.37 30.21
CA GLY A 28 -25.88 -31.75 31.34
C GLY A 28 -26.14 -30.28 31.02
N MET A 29 -27.26 -30.03 30.34
CA MET A 29 -28.03 -28.78 30.22
C MET A 29 -27.31 -27.44 30.50
N SER A 30 -27.08 -26.66 29.44
CA SER A 30 -27.65 -25.31 29.32
C SER A 30 -27.51 -24.84 27.87
N GLN A 31 -28.62 -24.38 27.29
CA GLN A 31 -28.61 -23.69 26.01
C GLN A 31 -27.83 -22.38 26.16
N ALA A 32 -26.52 -22.42 25.89
CA ALA A 32 -25.81 -21.23 25.50
C ALA A 32 -26.18 -20.95 24.06
N ILE A 33 -27.16 -20.06 23.85
CA ILE A 33 -27.33 -19.36 22.58
C ILE A 33 -26.02 -18.61 22.37
N ALA A 34 -25.11 -19.21 21.62
CA ALA A 34 -23.92 -18.53 21.13
C ALA A 34 -24.44 -17.43 20.21
N LYS A 35 -24.55 -16.21 20.74
CA LYS A 35 -24.59 -15.01 19.91
C LYS A 35 -23.36 -15.10 19.03
N ASP A 36 -23.60 -15.24 17.74
CA ASP A 36 -22.61 -15.03 16.70
C ASP A 36 -22.25 -13.54 16.71
N GLU A 37 -21.59 -13.07 17.77
CA GLU A 37 -20.79 -11.86 17.71
C GLU A 37 -19.57 -12.21 16.87
N LEU A 38 -19.82 -12.20 15.55
CA LEU A 38 -18.81 -12.03 14.54
C LEU A 38 -17.90 -10.92 15.03
N LEU A 39 -16.69 -11.29 15.46
CA LEU A 39 -15.65 -10.34 15.85
C LEU A 39 -15.57 -9.32 14.72
N LYS A 40 -16.04 -8.09 14.98
CA LYS A 40 -15.86 -6.95 14.08
C LYS A 40 -14.39 -6.64 14.11
N THR A 41 -13.62 -7.35 13.29
CA THR A 41 -12.31 -6.86 12.89
C THR A 41 -12.59 -5.58 12.12
N SER A 42 -12.16 -4.45 12.66
CA SER A 42 -12.09 -3.19 11.92
C SER A 42 -11.01 -3.32 10.85
N ASN A 43 -11.22 -4.22 9.88
CA ASN A 43 -10.35 -4.42 8.72
C ASN A 43 -10.62 -3.28 7.74
N GLY A 44 -10.04 -2.13 8.06
CA GLY A 44 -10.42 -0.82 7.53
C GLY A 44 -9.64 -0.37 6.30
N HIS A 45 -9.20 -1.24 5.39
CA HIS A 45 -8.89 -0.74 4.05
C HIS A 45 -10.21 -0.44 3.35
N SER A 46 -10.46 0.84 3.06
CA SER A 46 -11.65 1.20 2.31
C SER A 46 -11.52 0.65 0.89
N LYS A 47 -12.41 -0.30 0.52
CA LYS A 47 -12.46 -0.76 -0.87
C LYS A 47 -12.86 0.42 -1.75
N PRO A 48 -12.22 0.60 -2.94
CA PRO A 48 -12.67 1.59 -3.90
C PRO A 48 -14.16 1.42 -4.15
N LYS A 49 -14.93 2.48 -3.97
CA LYS A 49 -16.38 2.44 -4.20
C LYS A 49 -16.62 2.14 -5.68
N ALA A 50 -17.40 1.10 -5.98
CA ALA A 50 -17.78 0.76 -7.35
C ALA A 50 -18.45 1.97 -8.03
N LYS A 51 -17.88 2.39 -9.16
CA LYS A 51 -18.30 3.60 -9.88
C LYS A 51 -19.41 3.27 -10.88
N LYS A 52 -20.41 4.15 -10.96
CA LYS A 52 -21.44 4.07 -12.01
C LYS A 52 -20.81 4.39 -13.37
N SER A 53 -21.20 3.66 -14.41
CA SER A 53 -20.74 3.91 -15.78
C SER A 53 -21.07 5.35 -16.21
N GLY A 54 -20.11 6.04 -16.85
CA GLY A 54 -20.27 7.42 -17.31
C GLY A 54 -19.88 8.53 -16.31
N GLY A 55 -19.41 8.19 -15.10
CA GLY A 55 -18.90 9.17 -14.14
C GLY A 55 -17.60 9.84 -14.58
N LYS A 56 -17.37 11.11 -14.17
CA LYS A 56 -16.11 11.84 -14.40
C LYS A 56 -14.92 11.05 -13.85
N ARG A 57 -13.82 10.98 -14.59
CA ARG A 57 -12.57 10.36 -14.12
C ARG A 57 -11.99 11.17 -12.96
N VAL A 58 -11.68 10.51 -11.85
CA VAL A 58 -11.10 11.09 -10.64
C VAL A 58 -9.65 10.67 -10.55
N VAL A 59 -8.74 11.65 -10.52
CA VAL A 59 -7.31 11.44 -10.33
C VAL A 59 -6.90 12.05 -9.00
N VAL A 60 -6.27 11.27 -8.14
CA VAL A 60 -5.68 11.78 -6.89
C VAL A 60 -4.17 11.85 -7.07
N LEU A 61 -3.62 13.05 -6.93
CA LEU A 61 -2.20 13.33 -6.96
C LEU A 61 -1.68 13.41 -5.53
N ASP A 62 -0.64 12.65 -5.23
CA ASP A 62 0.01 12.66 -3.93
C ASP A 62 1.39 13.33 -4.05
N PRO A 63 1.52 14.62 -3.70
CA PRO A 63 2.84 15.22 -3.57
C PRO A 63 3.55 14.63 -2.33
N GLY A 64 4.65 13.92 -2.56
CA GLY A 64 5.50 13.26 -1.56
C GLY A 64 5.86 14.14 -0.36
N HIS A 65 6.14 13.52 0.79
CA HIS A 65 6.59 14.19 2.02
C HIS A 65 5.63 15.30 2.51
N GLY A 66 6.15 16.30 3.24
CA GLY A 66 5.41 17.46 3.72
C GLY A 66 5.58 17.67 5.23
N GLY A 67 5.42 18.92 5.69
CA GLY A 67 5.55 19.27 7.09
C GLY A 67 6.96 18.96 7.61
N ILE A 68 7.03 18.07 8.61
CA ILE A 68 8.28 17.63 9.25
C ILE A 68 9.18 16.82 8.31
N ASP A 69 8.58 16.10 7.36
CA ASP A 69 9.33 15.33 6.36
C ASP A 69 9.68 16.23 5.17
N THR A 70 10.97 16.52 5.00
CA THR A 70 11.46 17.37 3.93
C THR A 70 11.64 16.64 2.60
N GLY A 71 11.68 15.29 2.63
CA GLY A 71 12.23 14.48 1.56
C GLY A 71 13.70 14.81 1.29
N ALA A 72 14.16 14.53 0.07
CA ALA A 72 15.51 14.85 -0.38
C ALA A 72 15.80 16.36 -0.33
N ILE A 73 17.04 16.69 0.03
CA ILE A 73 17.55 18.06 0.02
C ILE A 73 18.58 18.17 -1.11
N GLY A 74 18.29 19.03 -2.08
CA GLY A 74 19.19 19.30 -3.19
C GLY A 74 20.41 20.12 -2.77
N ARG A 75 21.44 20.14 -3.61
CA ARG A 75 22.73 20.81 -3.33
C ARG A 75 22.59 22.27 -2.88
N ASN A 76 21.59 22.98 -3.40
CA ASN A 76 21.35 24.40 -3.09
C ASN A 76 20.29 24.60 -2.00
N GLY A 77 19.93 23.55 -1.24
CA GLY A 77 18.95 23.63 -0.16
C GLY A 77 17.48 23.48 -0.59
N SER A 78 17.21 23.17 -1.86
CA SER A 78 15.85 22.89 -2.33
C SER A 78 15.31 21.63 -1.65
N LYS A 79 14.15 21.71 -1.02
CA LYS A 79 13.50 20.56 -0.36
C LYS A 79 12.50 19.92 -1.30
N GLU A 80 12.59 18.61 -1.46
CA GLU A 80 11.70 17.81 -2.29
C GLU A 80 10.23 18.12 -2.05
N LYS A 81 9.80 18.18 -0.78
CA LYS A 81 8.41 18.47 -0.39
C LYS A 81 7.79 19.70 -1.06
N HIS A 82 8.59 20.73 -1.35
CA HIS A 82 8.13 21.97 -2.00
C HIS A 82 8.07 21.81 -3.52
N VAL A 83 9.08 21.18 -4.10
CA VAL A 83 9.18 20.90 -5.54
C VAL A 83 8.00 20.03 -5.99
N VAL A 84 7.75 18.92 -5.29
CA VAL A 84 6.69 17.97 -5.65
C VAL A 84 5.30 18.56 -5.46
N LEU A 85 5.10 19.43 -4.46
CA LEU A 85 3.83 20.14 -4.28
C LEU A 85 3.56 21.13 -5.43
N ALA A 86 4.58 21.85 -5.88
CA ALA A 86 4.46 22.76 -7.02
C ALA A 86 4.13 22.00 -8.31
N ILE A 87 4.82 20.88 -8.56
CA ILE A 87 4.54 20.00 -9.71
C ILE A 87 3.10 19.47 -9.63
N ALA A 88 2.67 18.93 -8.48
CA ALA A 88 1.33 18.38 -8.31
C ALA A 88 0.23 19.43 -8.55
N LYS A 89 0.42 20.67 -8.10
CA LYS A 89 -0.51 21.78 -8.37
C LYS A 89 -0.59 22.11 -9.86
N ASN A 90 0.54 22.11 -10.57
CA ASN A 90 0.57 22.34 -12.02
C ASN A 90 -0.15 21.20 -12.77
N VAL A 91 0.21 19.94 -12.49
CA VAL A 91 -0.44 18.76 -13.08
C VAL A 91 -1.94 18.77 -12.82
N ARG A 92 -2.38 19.11 -11.60
CA ARG A 92 -3.80 19.26 -11.27
C ARG A 92 -4.50 20.30 -12.15
N SER A 93 -3.88 21.45 -12.36
CA SER A 93 -4.41 22.52 -13.21
C SER A 93 -4.61 22.02 -14.65
N ILE A 94 -3.57 21.40 -15.22
CA ILE A 94 -3.61 20.82 -16.57
C ILE A 94 -4.73 19.78 -16.69
N LEU A 95 -4.80 18.81 -15.78
CA LEU A 95 -5.82 17.77 -15.80
C LEU A 95 -7.24 18.35 -15.72
N ARG A 96 -7.46 19.36 -14.87
CA ARG A 96 -8.77 20.03 -14.75
C ARG A 96 -9.16 20.79 -16.00
N ASN A 97 -8.20 21.43 -16.67
CA ASN A 97 -8.43 22.08 -17.96
C ASN A 97 -8.85 21.08 -19.06
N HIS A 98 -8.48 19.80 -18.91
CA HIS A 98 -8.93 18.70 -19.77
C HIS A 98 -10.16 17.95 -19.23
N GLY A 99 -10.91 18.52 -18.27
CA GLY A 99 -12.17 17.96 -17.76
C GLY A 99 -12.02 16.78 -16.80
N ILE A 100 -10.81 16.50 -16.30
CA ILE A 100 -10.54 15.44 -15.32
C ILE A 100 -10.68 16.01 -13.90
N ASP A 101 -11.37 15.28 -13.01
CA ASP A 101 -11.45 15.67 -11.59
C ASP A 101 -10.15 15.30 -10.88
N ALA A 102 -9.20 16.25 -10.88
CA ALA A 102 -7.94 16.09 -10.18
C ALA A 102 -7.98 16.69 -8.75
N ARG A 103 -7.58 15.87 -7.77
CA ARG A 103 -7.51 16.19 -6.33
C ARG A 103 -6.10 15.97 -5.79
N LEU A 104 -5.77 16.58 -4.67
CA LEU A 104 -4.48 16.42 -3.99
C LEU A 104 -4.69 15.73 -2.64
N THR A 105 -3.75 14.89 -2.20
CA THR A 105 -3.71 14.41 -0.81
C THR A 105 -3.45 15.56 0.17
N ARG A 106 -2.52 16.46 -0.19
CA ARG A 106 -2.27 17.73 0.52
C ARG A 106 -2.20 18.93 -0.43
N SER A 107 -2.72 20.07 0.02
CA SER A 107 -2.68 21.35 -0.72
C SER A 107 -1.61 22.33 -0.17
N GLY A 108 -1.08 22.05 1.03
CA GLY A 108 -0.08 22.84 1.74
C GLY A 108 1.10 22.01 2.24
N ASP A 109 1.94 22.63 3.07
CA ASP A 109 3.12 22.01 3.68
C ASP A 109 2.74 21.26 4.96
N THR A 110 2.09 20.11 4.80
CA THR A 110 1.61 19.28 5.90
C THR A 110 2.05 17.84 5.69
N PHE A 111 2.47 17.18 6.77
CA PHE A 111 2.80 15.76 6.75
C PHE A 111 1.51 14.92 6.70
N ILE A 112 1.47 13.93 5.80
CA ILE A 112 0.41 12.91 5.76
C ILE A 112 1.08 11.54 5.81
N PRO A 113 0.73 10.66 6.76
CA PRO A 113 1.24 9.29 6.82
C PRO A 113 0.96 8.51 5.53
N LEU A 114 1.82 7.55 5.17
CA LEU A 114 1.69 6.81 3.91
C LEU A 114 0.32 6.12 3.77
N TYR A 115 -0.16 5.52 4.85
CA TYR A 115 -1.47 4.86 4.90
C TYR A 115 -2.62 5.83 4.59
N ASP A 116 -2.61 7.02 5.21
CA ASP A 116 -3.67 8.01 5.07
C ASP A 116 -3.78 8.56 3.65
N ARG A 117 -2.66 8.63 2.92
CA ARG A 117 -2.64 9.06 1.50
C ARG A 117 -3.47 8.12 0.62
N VAL A 118 -3.34 6.81 0.85
CA VAL A 118 -4.10 5.78 0.13
C VAL A 118 -5.59 5.87 0.51
N GLU A 119 -5.90 6.06 1.80
CA GLU A 119 -7.28 6.21 2.26
C GLU A 119 -7.96 7.47 1.70
N ILE A 120 -7.22 8.58 1.55
CA ILE A 120 -7.75 9.78 0.86
C ILE A 120 -8.15 9.44 -0.59
N ALA A 121 -7.33 8.65 -1.29
CA ALA A 121 -7.61 8.25 -2.66
C ALA A 121 -8.87 7.38 -2.76
N HIS A 122 -8.99 6.39 -1.87
CA HIS A 122 -10.17 5.54 -1.78
C HIS A 122 -11.44 6.32 -1.43
N LYS A 123 -11.38 7.23 -0.44
CA LYS A 123 -12.50 8.11 -0.04
C LYS A 123 -12.99 8.99 -1.19
N HIS A 124 -12.09 9.40 -2.08
CA HIS A 124 -12.44 10.16 -3.28
C HIS A 124 -12.95 9.30 -4.45
N GLY A 125 -12.89 7.96 -4.34
CA GLY A 125 -13.22 7.06 -5.44
C GLY A 125 -12.29 7.30 -6.63
N ALA A 126 -10.99 7.45 -6.37
CA ALA A 126 -9.99 7.69 -7.40
C ALA A 126 -9.93 6.51 -8.38
N ASP A 127 -9.92 6.82 -9.68
CA ASP A 127 -9.64 5.84 -10.73
C ASP A 127 -8.12 5.71 -10.96
N LEU A 128 -7.36 6.74 -10.57
CA LEU A 128 -5.91 6.78 -10.63
C LEU A 128 -5.36 7.48 -9.38
N PHE A 129 -4.40 6.83 -8.73
CA PHE A 129 -3.55 7.44 -7.72
C PHE A 129 -2.16 7.62 -8.32
N MET A 130 -1.59 8.82 -8.22
CA MET A 130 -0.25 9.13 -8.72
C MET A 130 0.53 9.86 -7.64
N SER A 131 1.52 9.18 -7.06
CA SER A 131 2.50 9.82 -6.18
C SER A 131 3.59 10.50 -7.01
N ILE A 132 3.99 11.70 -6.58
CA ILE A 132 4.98 12.55 -7.24
C ILE A 132 6.13 12.79 -6.25
N HIS A 133 7.31 12.34 -6.64
CA HIS A 133 8.56 12.47 -5.89
C HIS A 133 9.64 13.14 -6.75
N ALA A 134 10.64 13.71 -6.09
CA ALA A 134 11.86 14.25 -6.67
C ALA A 134 13.06 13.74 -5.86
N ASP A 135 13.16 12.41 -5.83
CA ASP A 135 14.08 11.64 -4.99
C ASP A 135 15.54 12.07 -5.11
N GLY A 136 16.31 11.80 -4.05
CA GLY A 136 17.77 11.93 -4.04
C GLY A 136 18.47 10.58 -4.19
N PHE A 137 19.67 10.58 -4.79
CA PHE A 137 20.58 9.43 -4.78
C PHE A 137 21.99 9.83 -4.36
N THR A 138 22.76 8.87 -3.85
CA THR A 138 24.11 9.10 -3.33
C THR A 138 25.10 9.54 -4.40
N ASN A 139 24.91 9.10 -5.65
CA ASN A 139 25.68 9.56 -6.79
C ASN A 139 25.01 10.80 -7.42
N PRO A 140 25.65 11.99 -7.39
CA PRO A 140 25.08 13.23 -7.95
C PRO A 140 24.95 13.21 -9.48
N LYS A 141 25.55 12.23 -10.17
CA LYS A 141 25.38 12.04 -11.61
C LYS A 141 24.07 11.31 -11.97
N ALA A 142 23.35 10.74 -11.00
CA ALA A 142 22.05 10.12 -11.25
C ALA A 142 21.02 11.22 -11.55
N ALA A 143 20.48 11.22 -12.77
CA ALA A 143 19.53 12.22 -13.25
C ALA A 143 18.52 11.60 -14.23
N GLY A 144 17.43 12.32 -14.48
CA GLY A 144 16.35 11.91 -15.36
C GLY A 144 15.07 11.55 -14.60
N ALA A 145 13.99 11.38 -15.36
CA ALA A 145 12.71 10.98 -14.80
C ALA A 145 12.56 9.46 -14.76
N SER A 146 11.89 8.96 -13.73
CA SER A 146 11.55 7.55 -13.59
C SER A 146 10.09 7.41 -13.18
N VAL A 147 9.49 6.27 -13.53
CA VAL A 147 8.12 5.92 -13.14
C VAL A 147 8.15 4.53 -12.53
N PHE A 148 7.56 4.41 -11.34
CA PHE A 148 7.48 3.16 -10.59
C PHE A 148 6.03 2.70 -10.48
N ALA A 149 5.85 1.38 -10.43
CA ALA A 149 4.60 0.73 -10.08
C ALA A 149 4.89 -0.34 -9.02
N LEU A 150 3.86 -0.72 -8.25
CA LEU A 150 3.98 -1.77 -7.26
C LEU A 150 4.44 -3.09 -7.91
N SER A 151 5.31 -3.84 -7.20
CA SER A 151 5.81 -5.14 -7.65
C SER A 151 5.74 -6.16 -6.52
N ASN A 152 5.04 -7.26 -6.77
CA ASN A 152 4.96 -8.40 -5.84
C ASN A 152 6.14 -9.38 -6.00
N ARG A 153 7.06 -9.10 -6.94
CA ARG A 153 8.23 -9.97 -7.26
C ARG A 153 9.56 -9.31 -6.90
N GLY A 154 9.53 -8.22 -6.14
CA GLY A 154 10.70 -7.42 -5.81
C GLY A 154 10.97 -6.28 -6.81
N ALA A 155 11.90 -5.39 -6.44
CA ALA A 155 12.25 -4.22 -7.24
C ALA A 155 12.98 -4.59 -8.53
N SER A 156 12.79 -3.81 -9.60
CA SER A 156 13.40 -4.03 -10.91
C SER A 156 14.90 -3.73 -10.99
N SER A 157 15.45 -3.05 -9.98
CA SER A 157 16.88 -2.73 -9.88
C SER A 157 17.27 -2.41 -8.43
N ALA A 158 18.58 -2.41 -8.15
CA ALA A 158 19.09 -1.98 -6.84
C ALA A 158 18.72 -0.53 -6.51
N MET A 159 18.71 0.35 -7.53
CA MET A 159 18.27 1.73 -7.41
C MET A 159 16.79 1.82 -7.03
N ALA A 160 15.92 1.10 -7.74
CA ALA A 160 14.49 1.04 -7.42
C ALA A 160 14.23 0.49 -6.01
N LYS A 161 15.00 -0.50 -5.58
CA LYS A 161 14.93 -1.04 -4.21
C LYS A 161 15.29 0.03 -3.17
N TYR A 162 16.42 0.70 -3.36
CA TYR A 162 16.90 1.74 -2.45
C TYR A 162 15.90 2.91 -2.33
N LEU A 163 15.35 3.36 -3.47
CA LEU A 163 14.31 4.39 -3.50
C LEU A 163 13.06 3.93 -2.74
N SER A 164 12.53 2.75 -3.07
CA SER A 164 11.34 2.21 -2.41
C SER A 164 11.51 2.08 -0.89
N GLU A 165 12.65 1.59 -0.43
CA GLU A 165 12.90 1.48 1.00
C GLU A 165 13.02 2.83 1.69
N ARG A 166 13.55 3.86 1.02
CA ARG A 166 13.62 5.22 1.60
C ARG A 166 12.24 5.83 1.72
N GLU A 167 11.44 5.75 0.65
CA GLU A 167 10.10 6.32 0.63
C GLU A 167 9.18 5.62 1.65
N ASN A 168 9.33 4.31 1.84
CA ASN A 168 8.58 3.57 2.86
C ASN A 168 8.94 3.94 4.30
N ARG A 169 10.08 4.60 4.54
CA ARG A 169 10.52 5.08 5.86
C ARG A 169 10.06 6.51 6.17
N ALA A 170 9.32 7.17 5.28
CA ALA A 170 8.83 8.54 5.49
C ALA A 170 8.04 8.69 6.82
N ASP A 171 7.27 7.66 7.20
CA ASP A 171 6.49 7.65 8.44
C ASP A 171 7.36 7.58 9.71
N GLU A 172 8.61 7.12 9.61
CA GLU A 172 9.54 7.10 10.76
C GLU A 172 9.94 8.52 11.20
N VAL A 173 9.95 9.47 10.26
CA VAL A 173 10.31 10.88 10.50
C VAL A 173 9.30 11.57 11.43
N ALA A 174 8.04 11.15 11.39
CA ALA A 174 6.98 11.68 12.26
C ALA A 174 6.98 11.05 13.67
N GLY A 175 7.90 10.12 13.96
CA GLY A 175 7.96 9.35 15.20
C GLY A 175 7.00 8.17 15.18
N LYS A 176 7.34 7.10 15.92
CA LYS A 176 6.73 5.74 15.98
C LYS A 176 5.19 5.63 16.17
N LYS A 177 4.42 6.71 16.12
CA LYS A 177 2.96 6.71 16.22
C LYS A 177 2.23 6.21 14.95
N ALA A 178 2.94 5.96 13.84
CA ALA A 178 2.34 5.50 12.59
C ALA A 178 2.33 3.97 12.40
N THR A 179 2.86 3.19 13.35
CA THR A 179 2.97 1.73 13.20
C THR A 179 1.97 1.00 14.09
N ASP A 180 0.72 0.88 13.65
CA ASP A 180 -0.17 -0.17 14.15
C ASP A 180 0.14 -1.49 13.45
N LYS A 181 0.38 -2.54 14.25
CA LYS A 181 0.84 -3.86 13.79
C LYS A 181 -0.19 -4.61 12.93
N ASP A 182 -1.43 -4.13 12.88
CA ASP A 182 -2.52 -4.72 12.10
C ASP A 182 -2.40 -4.45 10.59
N HIS A 183 -1.62 -3.43 10.19
CA HIS A 183 -1.47 -3.05 8.78
C HIS A 183 -0.67 -4.08 7.96
N LEU A 184 0.27 -4.81 8.58
CA LEU A 184 1.15 -5.73 7.86
C LEU A 184 0.39 -6.97 7.33
N LEU A 185 -0.53 -7.51 8.12
CA LEU A 185 -1.34 -8.67 7.71
C LEU A 185 -2.35 -8.30 6.61
N GLN A 186 -2.86 -7.06 6.65
CA GLN A 186 -3.77 -6.54 5.65
C GLN A 186 -3.06 -6.24 4.31
N GLN A 187 -1.81 -5.77 4.34
CA GLN A 187 -0.96 -5.61 3.15
C GLN A 187 -0.78 -6.94 2.38
N VAL A 188 -0.47 -8.04 3.07
CA VAL A 188 -0.27 -9.35 2.42
C VAL A 188 -1.55 -9.86 1.73
N LEU A 189 -2.72 -9.66 2.35
CA LEU A 189 -4.01 -10.06 1.76
C LEU A 189 -4.40 -9.15 0.58
N PHE A 190 -4.00 -7.89 0.59
CA PHE A 190 -4.23 -6.93 -0.47
C PHE A 190 -3.33 -7.17 -1.70
N ASP A 191 -2.08 -7.54 -1.47
CA ASP A 191 -1.10 -7.85 -2.52
C ASP A 191 -1.54 -9.03 -3.41
N LEU A 192 -2.26 -10.01 -2.84
CA LEU A 192 -2.75 -11.20 -3.58
C LEU A 192 -3.87 -10.90 -4.59
N VAL A 193 -4.60 -9.78 -4.47
CA VAL A 193 -5.78 -9.46 -5.30
C VAL A 193 -5.48 -8.36 -6.34
N GLN A 194 -4.23 -7.84 -6.39
CA GLN A 194 -3.91 -6.61 -7.14
C GLN A 194 -3.33 -6.79 -8.55
N THR A 195 -3.27 -8.00 -9.10
CA THR A 195 -2.59 -8.28 -10.38
C THR A 195 -3.03 -7.36 -11.53
N ASP A 196 -4.33 -7.12 -11.70
CA ASP A 196 -4.85 -6.25 -12.76
C ASP A 196 -4.52 -4.78 -12.53
N THR A 197 -4.58 -4.32 -11.27
CA THR A 197 -4.17 -2.95 -10.89
C THR A 197 -2.70 -2.71 -11.18
N ILE A 198 -1.84 -3.68 -10.86
CA ILE A 198 -0.40 -3.62 -11.15
C ILE A 198 -0.17 -3.57 -12.66
N LYS A 199 -0.84 -4.44 -13.43
CA LYS A 199 -0.73 -4.46 -14.89
C LYS A 199 -1.14 -3.12 -15.51
N ASN A 200 -2.28 -2.56 -15.10
CA ASN A 200 -2.74 -1.25 -15.57
C ASN A 200 -1.78 -0.13 -15.18
N SER A 201 -1.21 -0.18 -13.98
CA SER A 201 -0.20 0.78 -13.51
C SER A 201 1.07 0.73 -14.35
N LEU A 202 1.56 -0.47 -14.70
CA LEU A 202 2.72 -0.65 -15.57
C LEU A 202 2.46 -0.14 -16.99
N THR A 203 1.28 -0.41 -17.54
CA THR A 203 0.88 0.12 -18.86
C THR A 203 0.87 1.64 -18.86
N LEU A 204 0.19 2.26 -17.89
CA LEU A 204 0.15 3.71 -17.77
C LEU A 204 1.56 4.30 -17.56
N GLY A 205 2.35 3.70 -16.67
CA GLY A 205 3.71 4.15 -16.39
C GLY A 205 4.60 4.12 -17.63
N SER A 206 4.45 3.10 -18.47
CA SER A 206 5.15 3.00 -19.76
C SER A 206 4.75 4.11 -20.74
N HIS A 207 3.46 4.48 -20.76
CA HIS A 207 3.00 5.60 -21.58
C HIS A 207 3.54 6.94 -21.10
N ILE A 208 3.56 7.16 -19.78
CA ILE A 208 4.11 8.38 -19.17
C ILE A 208 5.61 8.49 -19.48
N LEU A 209 6.37 7.41 -19.24
CA LEU A 209 7.82 7.41 -19.46
C LEU A 209 8.19 7.74 -20.92
N LYS A 210 7.44 7.21 -21.89
CA LYS A 210 7.63 7.53 -23.33
C LYS A 210 7.37 9.00 -23.68
N LYS A 211 6.63 9.74 -22.84
CA LYS A 211 6.29 11.15 -23.05
C LYS A 211 7.18 12.11 -22.28
N ILE A 212 7.93 11.62 -21.28
CA ILE A 212 8.91 12.43 -20.57
C ILE A 212 10.18 12.50 -21.42
N LYS A 213 10.56 13.71 -21.81
CA LYS A 213 11.83 13.93 -22.51
C LYS A 213 13.01 13.72 -21.54
N PRO A 214 14.13 13.13 -21.98
CA PRO A 214 15.36 13.15 -21.20
C PRO A 214 15.73 14.59 -20.87
N VAL A 215 16.15 14.81 -19.61
CA VAL A 215 16.79 16.07 -19.23
C VAL A 215 18.20 16.02 -19.85
N GLN A 216 18.44 16.89 -20.82
CA GLN A 216 19.77 17.07 -21.43
C GLN A 216 20.62 18.01 -20.58
#